data_AF-A0A939FFQ9-F1
#
_entry.id   AF-A0A939FFQ9-F1
#
_cell.length_a   1.000
_cell.length_b   1.000
_cell.length_c   1.000
_cell.angle_alpha   90.00
_cell.angle_beta   90.00
_cell.angle_gamma   90.00
#
_symmetry.space_group_name_H-M   'P 1'
#
loop_
_entity.id
_entity.type
_entity.pdbx_description
1 polymer ?
#
loop_
_entity_poly.entity_id
_entity_poly.type
_entity_poly.pdbx_seq_one_letter_code
_entity_poly.pdbx_strand_id
1 'polypeptide(L)'
;GAYQAAGNKDRIGRESALFRVYSSGLKSGRDAWVYNFSQVEVRKNMQSMIDCYNRQVDGFRERCVAQSIAVPTFTDVDSWIDTSPEKISWDRADKGRVARGERYRYDEEWIVPCTYRPFTKEWAY
;
A
#
# COMPACT_ATOMS: atom_id res chain seq x y z
N GLY A 1 30.30 -28.39 14.89
CA GLY A 1 29.25 -28.78 13.92
C GLY A 1 28.70 -27.54 13.25
N ALA A 2 28.28 -27.63 11.99
CA ALA A 2 27.61 -26.52 11.32
C ALA A 2 26.14 -26.43 11.77
N TYR A 3 25.65 -25.23 12.06
CA TYR A 3 24.25 -25.01 12.40
C TYR A 3 23.38 -25.03 11.14
N GLN A 4 22.16 -25.57 11.27
CA GLN A 4 21.17 -25.53 10.20
C GLN A 4 20.59 -24.12 10.05
N ALA A 5 20.38 -23.67 8.81
CA ALA A 5 19.78 -22.36 8.55
C ALA A 5 18.30 -22.32 8.95
N ALA A 6 17.87 -21.24 9.61
CA ALA A 6 16.46 -21.06 9.96
C ALA A 6 15.59 -20.79 8.72
N GLY A 7 16.06 -19.99 7.76
CA GLY A 7 15.35 -19.71 6.51
C GLY A 7 16.32 -19.39 5.39
N ASN A 8 15.99 -19.76 4.16
CA ASN A 8 16.78 -19.47 2.97
C ASN A 8 15.86 -19.04 1.79
N LYS A 9 16.19 -17.95 1.10
CA LYS A 9 15.39 -17.48 -0.06
C LYS A 9 15.79 -18.16 -1.36
N ASP A 10 16.97 -18.76 -1.44
CA ASP A 10 17.45 -19.49 -2.61
C ASP A 10 16.64 -20.76 -2.83
N ARG A 11 16.36 -21.07 -4.10
CA ARG A 11 15.52 -22.22 -4.46
C ARG A 11 16.11 -23.55 -3.98
N ILE A 12 17.43 -23.71 -4.08
CA ILE A 12 18.15 -24.93 -3.68
C ILE A 12 18.29 -25.02 -2.15
N GLY A 13 18.60 -23.90 -1.48
CA GLY A 13 18.75 -23.87 -0.02
C GLY A 13 17.43 -23.87 0.75
N ARG A 14 16.28 -23.75 0.06
CA ARG A 14 14.95 -23.70 0.69
C ARG A 14 14.55 -25.03 1.33
N GLU A 15 14.98 -26.16 0.75
CA GLU A 15 14.64 -27.50 1.22
C GLU A 15 15.47 -27.93 2.44
N SER A 16 16.65 -27.34 2.63
CA SER A 16 17.54 -27.63 3.76
C SER A 16 17.36 -26.68 4.94
N ALA A 17 16.54 -25.63 4.81
CA ALA A 17 16.22 -24.69 5.88
C ALA A 17 15.14 -25.23 6.83
N LEU A 18 15.20 -24.82 8.10
CA LEU A 18 14.24 -25.24 9.12
C LEU A 18 12.80 -24.77 8.82
N PHE A 19 12.65 -23.51 8.40
CA PHE A 19 11.37 -22.92 8.03
C PHE A 19 11.25 -22.75 6.51
N ARG A 20 10.23 -23.38 5.94
CA ARG A 20 9.91 -23.27 4.51
C ARG A 20 9.20 -21.96 4.16
N VAL A 21 8.36 -21.45 5.06
CA VAL A 21 7.55 -20.24 4.85
C VAL A 21 7.90 -19.23 5.92
N TYR A 22 8.31 -18.05 5.49
CA TYR A 22 8.64 -16.92 6.36
C TYR A 22 8.60 -15.62 5.56
N SER A 23 8.24 -14.55 6.23
CA SER A 23 8.20 -13.20 5.66
C SER A 23 8.80 -12.20 6.64
N SER A 24 9.12 -11.01 6.12
CA SER A 24 9.21 -9.84 6.98
C SER A 24 7.82 -9.44 7.47
N GLY A 25 7.76 -8.59 8.48
CA GLY A 25 6.52 -7.89 8.85
C GLY A 25 5.98 -7.01 7.71
N LEU A 26 4.74 -6.57 7.89
CA LEU A 26 4.04 -5.67 6.97
C LEU A 26 4.78 -4.33 6.88
N LYS A 27 4.97 -3.83 5.65
CA LYS A 27 5.54 -2.52 5.37
C LYS A 27 4.52 -1.72 4.56
N SER A 28 3.84 -0.77 5.19
CA SER A 28 2.75 -0.04 4.53
C SER A 28 3.24 1.12 3.68
N GLY A 29 4.36 1.75 4.05
CA GLY A 29 4.83 2.99 3.42
C GLY A 29 4.03 4.24 3.80
N ARG A 30 2.98 4.10 4.62
CA ARG A 30 2.05 5.16 5.04
C ARG A 30 1.44 4.86 6.42
N ASP A 31 2.31 4.55 7.38
CA ASP A 31 1.90 3.98 8.67
C ASP A 31 0.85 4.83 9.41
N ALA A 32 0.91 6.16 9.30
CA ALA A 32 -0.05 7.06 9.95
C ALA A 32 -1.51 6.90 9.49
N TRP A 33 -1.74 6.32 8.30
CA TRP A 33 -3.08 6.04 7.78
C TRP A 33 -3.52 4.61 8.06
N VAL A 34 -2.58 3.68 7.96
CA VAL A 34 -2.84 2.24 8.03
C VAL A 34 -2.95 1.76 9.46
N TYR A 35 -2.18 2.34 10.40
CA TYR A 35 -2.17 1.95 11.80
C TYR A 35 -2.83 2.99 12.72
N ASN A 36 -3.61 2.53 13.69
CA ASN A 36 -4.09 3.36 14.79
C ASN A 36 -4.53 2.52 16.00
N PHE A 37 -4.45 3.06 17.21
CA PHE A 37 -5.04 2.44 18.40
C PHE A 37 -6.57 2.32 18.32
N SER A 38 -7.23 3.22 17.58
CA SER A 38 -8.67 3.23 17.36
C SER A 38 -9.04 2.63 16.02
N GLN A 39 -9.81 1.55 16.04
CA GLN A 39 -10.39 0.93 14.84
C GLN A 39 -11.22 1.93 14.01
N VAL A 40 -11.94 2.83 14.71
CA VAL A 40 -12.78 3.85 14.08
C VAL A 40 -11.94 4.86 13.32
N GLU A 41 -10.77 5.23 13.86
CA GLU A 41 -9.89 6.19 13.19
C GLU A 41 -9.16 5.54 12.00
N VAL A 42 -8.73 4.26 12.09
CA VAL A 42 -8.21 3.53 10.90
C VAL A 42 -9.27 3.51 9.79
N ARG A 43 -10.52 3.16 10.13
CA ARG A 43 -11.62 3.14 9.16
C ARG A 43 -11.77 4.48 8.44
N LYS A 44 -11.87 5.59 9.20
CA LYS A 44 -12.02 6.93 8.64
C LYS A 44 -10.82 7.34 7.78
N ASN A 45 -9.61 7.09 8.26
CA ASN A 45 -8.37 7.42 7.55
C ASN A 45 -8.31 6.70 6.21
N MET A 46 -8.57 5.40 6.20
CA MET A 46 -8.51 4.58 4.99
C MET A 46 -9.61 4.92 3.99
N GLN A 47 -10.84 5.16 4.46
CA GLN A 47 -11.92 5.62 3.58
C GLN A 47 -11.58 6.97 2.93
N SER A 48 -11.17 7.96 3.72
CA SER A 48 -10.79 9.28 3.21
C SER A 48 -9.64 9.22 2.19
N MET A 49 -8.62 8.42 2.49
CA MET A 49 -7.46 8.21 1.62
C MET A 49 -7.87 7.53 0.30
N ILE A 50 -8.65 6.45 0.36
CA ILE A 50 -9.16 5.74 -0.82
C ILE A 50 -10.06 6.64 -1.67
N ASP A 51 -10.92 7.46 -1.05
CA ASP A 51 -11.78 8.41 -1.74
C ASP A 51 -10.98 9.52 -2.43
N CYS A 52 -9.94 10.03 -1.79
CA CYS A 52 -9.01 10.97 -2.42
C CYS A 52 -8.31 10.31 -3.61
N TYR A 53 -7.85 9.06 -3.46
CA TYR A 53 -7.10 8.35 -4.49
C TYR A 53 -7.98 8.10 -5.71
N ASN A 54 -9.19 7.58 -5.50
CA ASN A 54 -10.12 7.28 -6.57
C ASN A 54 -10.56 8.53 -7.33
N ARG A 55 -10.75 9.68 -6.64
CA ARG A 55 -11.02 10.95 -7.32
C ARG A 55 -9.86 11.39 -8.22
N GLN A 56 -8.62 11.19 -7.78
CA GLN A 56 -7.43 11.49 -8.59
C GLN A 56 -7.36 10.57 -9.82
N VAL A 57 -7.66 9.28 -9.67
CA VAL A 57 -7.73 8.31 -10.78
C VAL A 57 -8.78 8.71 -11.81
N ASP A 58 -10.00 8.99 -11.36
CA ASP A 58 -11.12 9.28 -12.23
C ASP A 58 -10.86 10.59 -13.02
N GLY A 59 -10.41 11.65 -12.35
CA GLY A 59 -10.06 12.91 -13.00
C GLY A 59 -8.82 12.82 -13.90
N PHE A 60 -7.82 11.99 -13.57
CA PHE A 60 -6.66 11.79 -14.44
C PHE A 60 -7.05 11.11 -15.75
N ARG A 61 -7.96 10.14 -15.67
CA ARG A 61 -8.50 9.45 -16.84
C ARG A 61 -9.24 10.41 -17.77
N GLU A 62 -10.07 11.30 -17.21
CA GLU A 62 -10.75 12.34 -17.97
C GLU A 62 -9.76 13.29 -18.67
N ARG A 63 -8.69 13.70 -17.96
CA ARG A 63 -7.60 14.49 -18.54
C ARG A 63 -6.93 13.77 -19.70
N CYS A 64 -6.62 12.47 -19.56
CA CYS A 64 -5.97 11.70 -20.61
C CYS A 64 -6.83 11.65 -21.88
N VAL A 65 -8.15 11.48 -21.74
CA VAL A 65 -9.08 11.54 -22.87
C VAL A 65 -9.10 12.94 -23.50
N ALA A 66 -9.24 13.99 -22.69
CA ALA A 66 -9.29 15.37 -23.17
C ALA A 66 -8.01 15.81 -23.90
N GLN A 67 -6.85 15.30 -23.47
CA GLN A 67 -5.53 15.64 -24.04
C GLN A 67 -5.01 14.59 -25.03
N SER A 68 -5.80 13.55 -25.36
CA SER A 68 -5.39 12.44 -26.22
C SER A 68 -4.07 11.74 -25.78
N ILE A 69 -3.87 11.63 -24.46
CA ILE A 69 -2.73 10.91 -23.88
C ILE A 69 -3.03 9.41 -23.94
N ALA A 70 -2.41 8.71 -24.89
CA ALA A 70 -2.62 7.27 -25.09
C ALA A 70 -1.88 6.39 -24.07
N VAL A 71 -0.68 6.80 -23.65
CA VAL A 71 0.16 6.06 -22.70
C VAL A 71 0.69 7.03 -21.64
N PRO A 72 0.00 7.17 -20.49
CA PRO A 72 0.42 8.08 -19.44
C PRO A 72 1.75 7.66 -18.81
N THR A 73 2.63 8.64 -18.58
CA THR A 73 3.91 8.46 -17.90
C THR A 73 3.82 8.85 -16.42
N PHE A 74 4.85 8.54 -15.64
CA PHE A 74 4.95 9.02 -14.25
C PHE A 74 4.95 10.55 -14.16
N THR A 75 5.54 11.25 -15.13
CA THR A 75 5.55 12.71 -15.19
C THR A 75 4.15 13.27 -15.39
N ASP A 76 3.33 12.62 -16.24
CA ASP A 76 1.94 13.03 -16.45
C ASP A 76 1.13 12.91 -15.17
N VAL A 77 1.31 11.81 -14.44
CA VAL A 77 0.67 11.58 -13.14
C VAL A 77 1.16 12.58 -12.10
N ASP A 78 2.47 12.81 -11.99
CA ASP A 78 3.05 13.76 -11.03
C ASP A 78 2.58 15.19 -11.25
N SER A 79 2.30 15.56 -12.50
CA SER A 79 1.72 16.87 -12.83
C SER A 79 0.23 17.02 -12.48
N TRP A 80 -0.43 15.94 -12.04
CA TRP A 80 -1.86 15.89 -11.78
C TRP A 80 -2.20 15.68 -10.31
N ILE A 81 -1.53 14.71 -9.67
CA ILE A 81 -1.89 14.23 -8.34
C ILE A 81 -1.71 15.31 -7.27
N ASP A 82 -2.61 15.30 -6.28
CA ASP A 82 -2.46 16.10 -5.07
C ASP A 82 -1.42 15.45 -4.14
N THR A 83 -0.29 16.12 -3.97
CA THR A 83 0.85 15.67 -3.15
C THR A 83 0.76 16.17 -1.71
N SER A 84 -0.37 16.74 -1.29
CA SER A 84 -0.60 17.13 0.10
C SER A 84 -0.44 15.90 1.00
N PRO A 85 0.53 15.93 1.94
CA PRO A 85 0.83 14.79 2.80
C PRO A 85 -0.31 14.48 3.78
N GLU A 86 -1.31 15.36 3.92
CA GLU A 86 -2.48 15.14 4.78
C GLU A 86 -3.54 14.23 4.13
N LYS A 87 -3.48 14.08 2.80
CA LYS A 87 -4.50 13.35 2.02
C LYS A 87 -4.03 11.96 1.65
N ILE A 88 -2.88 11.86 0.98
CA ILE A 88 -2.28 10.60 0.54
C ILE A 88 -0.76 10.71 0.61
N SER A 89 -0.13 9.67 1.17
CA SER A 89 1.29 9.43 0.99
C SER A 89 1.51 8.51 -0.21
N TRP A 90 1.87 9.11 -1.35
CA TRP A 90 2.03 8.44 -2.64
C TRP A 90 3.33 7.66 -2.73
N ASP A 91 3.25 6.40 -3.15
CA ASP A 91 4.40 5.60 -3.55
C ASP A 91 4.48 5.39 -5.07
N ARG A 92 5.54 4.73 -5.53
CA ARG A 92 5.74 4.43 -6.97
C ARG A 92 4.66 3.51 -7.52
N ALA A 93 4.14 2.59 -6.72
CA ALA A 93 3.11 1.66 -7.15
C ALA A 93 1.77 2.40 -7.34
N ASP A 94 1.36 3.27 -6.42
CA ASP A 94 0.14 4.08 -6.54
C ASP A 94 0.16 4.91 -7.83
N LYS A 95 1.27 5.61 -8.11
CA LYS A 95 1.40 6.42 -9.33
C LYS A 95 1.27 5.56 -10.59
N GLY A 96 1.86 4.36 -10.58
CA GLY A 96 1.72 3.40 -11.67
C GLY A 96 0.29 2.90 -11.84
N ARG A 97 -0.47 2.77 -10.75
CA ARG A 97 -1.89 2.41 -10.79
C ARG A 97 -2.77 3.55 -11.31
N VAL A 98 -2.50 4.79 -10.93
CA VAL A 98 -3.18 5.98 -11.49
C VAL A 98 -2.98 6.05 -13.00
N ALA A 99 -1.75 5.86 -13.49
CA ALA A 99 -1.47 5.82 -14.93
C ALA A 99 -2.27 4.74 -15.68
N ARG A 100 -2.61 3.63 -15.01
CA ARG A 100 -3.41 2.52 -15.55
C ARG A 100 -4.91 2.66 -15.30
N GLY A 101 -5.36 3.71 -14.61
CA GLY A 101 -6.76 3.89 -14.25
C GLY A 101 -7.28 2.89 -13.21
N GLU A 102 -6.40 2.30 -12.39
CA GLU A 102 -6.76 1.31 -11.38
C GLU A 102 -7.28 1.98 -10.10
N ARG A 103 -8.52 1.67 -9.72
CA ARG A 103 -9.18 2.18 -8.52
C ARG A 103 -8.93 1.29 -7.30
N TYR A 104 -8.93 1.87 -6.11
CA TYR A 104 -8.96 1.13 -4.85
C TYR A 104 -10.38 0.79 -4.43
N ARG A 105 -10.52 -0.37 -3.78
CA ARG A 105 -11.74 -0.81 -3.11
C ARG A 105 -11.50 -0.80 -1.61
N TYR A 106 -12.39 -0.15 -0.88
CA TYR A 106 -12.46 -0.27 0.56
C TYR A 106 -13.17 -1.58 0.94
N ASP A 107 -12.64 -2.26 1.95
CA ASP A 107 -13.19 -3.47 2.54
C ASP A 107 -12.98 -3.44 4.06
N GLU A 108 -14.07 -3.36 4.81
CA GLU A 108 -14.01 -3.26 6.26
C GLU A 108 -13.43 -4.51 6.92
N GLU A 109 -13.53 -5.68 6.26
CA GLU A 109 -13.01 -6.95 6.78
C GLU A 109 -11.48 -6.98 6.83
N TRP A 110 -10.80 -6.04 6.14
CA TRP A 110 -9.34 -5.95 6.16
C TRP A 110 -8.80 -5.22 7.40
N ILE A 111 -9.68 -4.60 8.20
CA ILE A 111 -9.28 -4.01 9.47
C ILE A 111 -9.06 -5.10 10.52
N VAL A 112 -7.79 -5.36 10.84
CA VAL A 112 -7.38 -6.44 11.74
C VAL A 112 -6.52 -5.94 12.90
N PRO A 113 -6.60 -6.55 14.09
CA PRO A 113 -5.68 -6.26 15.17
C PRO A 113 -4.27 -6.75 14.81
N CYS A 114 -3.27 -5.93 15.10
CA CYS A 114 -1.87 -6.19 14.80
C CYS A 114 -0.96 -5.78 15.99
N THR A 115 0.32 -6.11 15.87
CA THR A 115 1.37 -5.64 16.79
C THR A 115 2.32 -4.74 16.02
N TYR A 116 2.17 -3.41 16.18
CA TYR A 116 3.01 -2.45 15.47
C TYR A 116 4.41 -2.35 16.10
N ARG A 117 4.48 -2.33 17.43
CA ARG A 117 5.70 -2.38 18.25
C ARG A 117 5.60 -3.49 19.30
N PRO A 118 6.72 -4.01 19.83
CA PRO A 118 6.68 -5.06 20.85
C PRO A 118 5.74 -4.68 22.00
N PHE A 119 4.78 -5.56 22.29
CA PHE A 119 3.78 -5.38 23.35
C PHE A 119 2.78 -4.23 23.13
N THR A 120 2.72 -3.65 21.92
CA THR A 120 1.79 -2.58 21.55
C THR A 120 0.80 -3.08 20.49
N LYS A 121 -0.45 -3.27 20.92
CA LYS A 121 -1.55 -3.67 20.02
C LYS A 121 -2.19 -2.44 19.39
N GLU A 122 -2.36 -2.51 18.08
CA GLU A 122 -3.03 -1.48 17.27
C GLU A 122 -3.93 -2.17 16.23
N TRP A 123 -4.75 -1.39 15.54
CA TRP A 123 -5.49 -1.83 14.36
C TRP A 123 -4.70 -1.48 13.11
N ALA A 124 -4.71 -2.38 12.12
CA ALA A 124 -4.16 -2.14 10.79
C ALA A 124 -5.23 -2.39 9.73
N TYR A 125 -5.11 -1.72 8.58
CA TYR A 125 -5.85 -2.02 7.35
C TYR A 125 -4.93 -2.58 6.27
#